data_AF-A0A1Y3SG05-F1
#
_entry.id   AF-A0A1Y3SG05-F1
#
_cell.length_a   1.000
_cell.length_b   1.000
_cell.length_c   1.000
_cell.angle_alpha   90.00
_cell.angle_beta   90.00
_cell.angle_gamma   90.00
#
_symmetry.space_group_name_H-M   'P 1'
#
loop_
_entity.id
_entity.type
_entity.pdbx_description
1 polymer ?
#
loop_
_entity_poly.entity_id
_entity_poly.type
_entity_poly.pdbx_seq_one_letter_code
_entity_poly.pdbx_strand_id
1 'polypeptide(L)'
;MRKVTLYIECSSTYIGKKPRLSGYVLEYITQGLPVTGQAFREGSGTYNQEYLLTIADALGHMKEPCELLICGSNRFVLNMIRDRLQIWAEHDFTSNGRPVMNQEEWQAVWEKIKEHKVSIQIGKHSYSGWLLTEMEDRNGSKEDERAKRSTKMEGRNENTENAKGGGHDRNTANGSDLSETKGLSR
;
A
#
# COMPACT_ATOMS: atom_id res chain seq x y z
N MET A 1 3.90 -31.11 -13.02
CA MET A 1 3.96 -29.69 -12.60
C MET A 1 2.73 -29.41 -11.75
N ARG A 2 2.85 -28.73 -10.61
CA ARG A 2 1.68 -28.45 -9.74
C ARG A 2 0.80 -27.40 -10.40
N LYS A 3 -0.52 -27.55 -10.28
CA LYS A 3 -1.50 -26.53 -10.69
C LYS A 3 -1.74 -25.56 -9.54
N VAL A 4 -1.58 -24.27 -9.81
CA VAL A 4 -1.77 -23.18 -8.85
C VAL A 4 -2.67 -22.13 -9.47
N THR A 5 -3.63 -21.63 -8.71
CA THR A 5 -4.46 -20.50 -9.12
C THR A 5 -4.14 -19.28 -8.25
N LEU A 6 -3.81 -18.17 -8.89
CA LEU A 6 -3.64 -16.86 -8.28
C LEU A 6 -4.90 -16.03 -8.54
N TYR A 7 -5.64 -15.71 -7.48
CA TYR A 7 -6.77 -14.80 -7.50
C TYR A 7 -6.33 -13.45 -6.96
N ILE A 8 -6.64 -12.34 -7.65
CA ILE A 8 -6.11 -11.03 -7.29
C ILE A 8 -7.13 -9.91 -7.53
N GLU A 9 -7.30 -9.05 -6.52
CA GLU A 9 -8.12 -7.85 -6.59
C GLU A 9 -7.42 -6.63 -5.98
N CYS A 10 -7.98 -5.46 -6.28
CA CYS A 10 -7.58 -4.20 -5.69
C CYS A 10 -8.81 -3.43 -5.25
N SER A 11 -8.73 -2.73 -4.11
CA SER A 11 -9.87 -2.03 -3.51
C SER A 11 -10.38 -0.86 -4.34
N SER A 12 -9.65 -0.42 -5.36
CA SER A 12 -10.08 0.67 -6.23
C SER A 12 -9.46 0.56 -7.62
N THR A 13 -10.30 0.73 -8.66
CA THR A 13 -9.90 0.78 -10.07
C THR A 13 -9.63 2.21 -10.57
N TYR A 14 -9.63 3.21 -9.67
CA TYR A 14 -9.42 4.61 -10.00
C TYR A 14 -8.11 4.82 -10.80
N ILE A 15 -8.23 5.54 -11.91
CA ILE A 15 -7.13 5.87 -12.79
C ILE A 15 -6.38 7.07 -12.20
N GLY A 16 -5.22 6.82 -11.60
CA GLY A 16 -4.37 7.84 -10.99
C GLY A 16 -3.70 7.33 -9.72
N LYS A 17 -2.90 8.19 -9.08
CA LYS A 17 -2.26 7.85 -7.80
C LYS A 17 -3.23 8.08 -6.64
N LYS A 18 -3.38 7.08 -5.77
CA LYS A 18 -4.14 7.18 -4.52
C LYS A 18 -3.77 6.03 -3.57
N PRO A 19 -3.96 6.21 -2.25
CA PRO A 19 -3.96 5.10 -1.32
C PRO A 19 -4.96 4.03 -1.74
N ARG A 20 -4.51 2.77 -1.79
CA ARG A 20 -5.35 1.60 -2.01
C ARG A 20 -4.75 0.37 -1.34
N LEU A 21 -5.62 -0.61 -1.15
CA LEU A 21 -5.24 -1.96 -0.79
C LEU A 21 -5.31 -2.82 -2.04
N SER A 22 -4.41 -3.79 -2.13
CA SER A 22 -4.55 -4.91 -3.05
C SER A 22 -4.24 -6.20 -2.31
N GLY A 23 -4.81 -7.30 -2.80
CA GLY A 23 -4.68 -8.58 -2.13
C GLY A 23 -4.81 -9.72 -3.11
N TYR A 24 -4.31 -10.86 -2.69
CA TYR A 24 -4.37 -12.07 -3.48
C TYR A 24 -4.64 -13.31 -2.62
N VAL A 25 -5.13 -14.37 -3.28
CA VAL A 25 -5.18 -15.74 -2.78
C VAL A 25 -4.44 -16.64 -3.77
N LEU A 26 -3.49 -17.42 -3.26
CA LEU A 26 -2.86 -18.54 -3.96
C LEU A 26 -3.54 -19.83 -3.50
N GLU A 27 -4.08 -20.59 -4.44
CA GLU A 27 -4.75 -21.86 -4.19
C GLU A 27 -4.06 -22.99 -4.97
N TYR A 28 -3.85 -24.12 -4.32
CA TYR A 28 -3.43 -25.36 -4.99
C TYR A 28 -3.98 -26.58 -4.26
N ILE A 29 -4.02 -27.72 -4.95
CA ILE A 29 -4.45 -28.99 -4.37
C ILE A 29 -3.25 -29.78 -3.87
N THR A 30 -3.31 -30.23 -2.62
CA THR A 30 -2.36 -31.21 -2.04
C THR A 30 -3.13 -32.31 -1.33
N GLN A 31 -2.77 -33.57 -1.57
CA GLN A 31 -3.46 -34.73 -1.00
C GLN A 31 -4.99 -34.72 -1.20
N GLY A 32 -5.46 -34.14 -2.32
CA GLY A 32 -6.89 -34.03 -2.63
C GLY A 32 -7.63 -32.88 -1.94
N LEU A 33 -6.96 -32.09 -1.09
CA LEU A 33 -7.54 -30.94 -0.40
C LEU A 33 -7.01 -29.61 -0.95
N PRO A 34 -7.85 -28.58 -1.05
CA PRO A 34 -7.39 -27.24 -1.38
C PRO A 34 -6.61 -26.66 -0.21
N VAL A 35 -5.44 -26.10 -0.52
CA VAL A 35 -4.65 -25.28 0.38
C VAL A 35 -4.56 -23.88 -0.19
N THR A 36 -4.85 -22.90 0.67
CA THR A 36 -4.84 -21.49 0.32
C THR A 36 -3.80 -20.72 1.14
N GLY A 37 -3.11 -19.79 0.51
CA GLY A 37 -2.35 -18.73 1.18
C GLY A 37 -2.80 -17.37 0.65
N GLN A 38 -2.78 -16.35 1.50
CA GLN A 38 -3.23 -15.00 1.14
C GLN A 38 -2.30 -13.95 1.70
N ALA A 39 -2.23 -12.80 1.02
CA ALA A 39 -1.61 -11.61 1.57
C ALA A 39 -2.28 -10.35 1.00
N PHE A 40 -2.06 -9.23 1.69
CA PHE A 40 -2.55 -7.91 1.33
C PHE A 40 -1.39 -6.92 1.41
N ARG A 41 -1.39 -5.95 0.51
CA ARG A 41 -0.44 -4.85 0.51
C ARG A 41 -1.15 -3.51 0.48
N GLU A 42 -0.50 -2.53 1.07
CA GLU A 42 -0.87 -1.13 0.96
C GLU A 42 0.06 -0.43 -0.01
N GLY A 43 -0.51 0.47 -0.80
CA GLY A 43 0.29 1.30 -1.68
C GLY A 43 -0.46 2.55 -2.11
N SER A 44 0.30 3.50 -2.66
CA SER A 44 -0.22 4.78 -3.13
C SER A 44 0.08 5.03 -4.62
N GLY A 45 0.47 3.99 -5.36
CA GLY A 45 0.84 4.02 -6.78
C GLY A 45 -0.35 4.22 -7.71
N THR A 46 -0.32 3.71 -8.93
CA THR A 46 -1.52 3.61 -9.80
C THR A 46 -2.21 2.24 -9.69
N TYR A 47 -3.45 2.09 -10.17
CA TYR A 47 -4.14 0.79 -10.16
C TYR A 47 -3.28 -0.30 -10.82
N ASN A 48 -2.67 -0.01 -11.99
CA ASN A 48 -1.81 -0.96 -12.68
C ASN A 48 -0.53 -1.27 -11.91
N GLN A 49 0.11 -0.25 -11.33
CA GLN A 49 1.35 -0.42 -10.58
C GLN A 49 1.13 -1.31 -9.35
N GLU A 50 0.10 -1.03 -8.54
CA GLU A 50 -0.20 -1.85 -7.35
C GLU A 50 -0.59 -3.27 -7.73
N TYR A 51 -1.30 -3.45 -8.84
CA TYR A 51 -1.64 -4.78 -9.34
C TYR A 51 -0.39 -5.59 -9.72
N LEU A 52 0.57 -4.97 -10.41
CA LEU A 52 1.84 -5.62 -10.77
C LEU A 52 2.66 -6.00 -9.53
N LEU A 53 2.80 -5.07 -8.57
CA LEU A 53 3.49 -5.33 -7.32
C LEU A 53 2.86 -6.49 -6.55
N THR A 54 1.53 -6.56 -6.51
CA THR A 54 0.79 -7.65 -5.86
C THR A 54 1.03 -9.00 -6.55
N ILE A 55 1.08 -9.01 -7.89
CA ILE A 55 1.44 -10.22 -8.65
C ILE A 55 2.88 -10.63 -8.33
N ALA A 56 3.82 -9.69 -8.32
CA ALA A 56 5.22 -9.97 -8.00
C ALA A 56 5.39 -10.52 -6.56
N ASP A 57 4.67 -9.95 -5.60
CA ASP A 57 4.63 -10.43 -4.21
C ASP A 57 4.10 -11.87 -4.16
N ALA A 58 2.96 -12.15 -4.82
CA ALA A 58 2.39 -13.50 -4.87
C ALA A 58 3.34 -14.53 -5.50
N LEU A 59 3.93 -14.20 -6.64
CA LEU A 59 4.90 -15.06 -7.32
C LEU A 59 6.14 -15.32 -6.47
N GLY A 60 6.54 -14.38 -5.60
CA GLY A 60 7.65 -14.55 -4.68
C GLY A 60 7.45 -15.66 -3.64
N HIS A 61 6.21 -16.10 -3.41
CA HIS A 61 5.91 -17.24 -2.55
C HIS A 61 5.94 -18.60 -3.27
N MET A 62 6.03 -18.59 -4.60
CA MET A 62 6.11 -19.80 -5.42
C MET A 62 7.57 -20.28 -5.48
N LYS A 63 7.85 -21.49 -4.98
CA LYS A 63 9.22 -22.02 -4.83
C LYS A 63 9.65 -22.97 -5.95
N GLU A 64 8.74 -23.31 -6.84
CA GLU A 64 8.97 -24.26 -7.92
C GLU A 64 8.11 -23.90 -9.15
N PRO A 65 8.56 -24.27 -10.37
CA PRO A 65 7.78 -24.13 -11.59
C PRO A 65 6.38 -24.77 -11.50
N CYS A 66 5.34 -24.03 -11.90
CA CYS A 66 3.94 -24.42 -11.78
C CYS A 66 3.15 -24.15 -13.08
N GLU A 67 2.03 -24.86 -13.23
CA GLU A 67 0.95 -24.48 -14.15
C GLU A 67 0.10 -23.43 -13.43
N LEU A 68 0.31 -22.16 -13.78
CA LEU A 68 -0.28 -21.01 -13.09
C LEU A 68 -1.48 -20.47 -13.86
N LEU A 69 -2.64 -20.41 -13.22
CA LEU A 69 -3.79 -19.64 -13.69
C LEU A 69 -3.89 -18.34 -12.90
N ILE A 70 -3.85 -17.18 -13.56
CA ILE A 70 -4.05 -15.88 -12.92
C ILE A 70 -5.46 -15.37 -13.23
N CYS A 71 -6.24 -15.17 -12.18
CA CYS A 71 -7.63 -14.72 -12.20
C CYS A 71 -7.73 -13.31 -11.63
N GLY A 72 -8.35 -12.37 -12.35
CA GLY A 72 -8.52 -11.03 -11.81
C GLY A 72 -9.14 -10.00 -12.76
N SER A 73 -9.41 -8.80 -12.23
CA SER A 73 -10.18 -7.78 -12.92
C SER A 73 -9.35 -6.74 -13.70
N ASN A 74 -8.02 -6.65 -13.50
CA ASN A 74 -7.18 -5.68 -14.23
C ASN A 74 -6.88 -6.15 -15.67
N ARG A 75 -7.78 -5.79 -16.59
CA ARG A 75 -7.69 -6.21 -18.01
C ARG A 75 -6.37 -5.80 -18.66
N PHE A 76 -5.86 -4.61 -18.38
CA PHE A 76 -4.64 -4.11 -19.00
C PHE A 76 -3.45 -4.97 -18.60
N VAL A 77 -3.21 -5.12 -17.29
CA VAL A 77 -2.07 -5.90 -16.77
C VAL A 77 -2.15 -7.36 -17.25
N LEU A 78 -3.33 -7.98 -17.10
CA LEU A 78 -3.51 -9.39 -17.45
C LEU A 78 -3.34 -9.66 -18.96
N ASN A 79 -3.81 -8.76 -19.83
CA ASN A 79 -3.56 -8.87 -21.27
C ASN A 79 -2.07 -8.69 -21.60
N MET A 80 -1.38 -7.75 -20.95
CA MET A 80 0.05 -7.53 -21.21
C MET A 80 0.92 -8.69 -20.72
N ILE A 81 0.58 -9.34 -19.60
CA ILE A 81 1.21 -10.60 -19.17
C ILE A 81 1.08 -11.66 -20.27
N ARG A 82 -0.13 -11.84 -20.82
CA ARG A 82 -0.40 -12.84 -21.85
C ARG A 82 0.31 -12.54 -23.18
N ASP A 83 0.28 -11.28 -23.62
CA ASP A 83 0.52 -10.95 -25.03
C ASP A 83 1.82 -10.19 -25.30
N ARG A 84 2.47 -9.63 -24.27
CA ARG A 84 3.56 -8.65 -24.44
C ARG A 84 4.74 -8.84 -23.50
N LEU A 85 4.54 -9.40 -22.31
CA LEU A 85 5.57 -9.41 -21.28
C LEU A 85 6.86 -10.09 -21.72
N GLN A 86 6.77 -11.25 -22.39
CA GLN A 86 7.95 -11.92 -22.93
C GLN A 86 8.67 -11.06 -23.99
N ILE A 87 7.92 -10.46 -24.92
CA ILE A 87 8.49 -9.59 -25.96
C ILE A 87 9.20 -8.38 -25.32
N TRP A 88 8.59 -7.77 -24.30
CA TRP A 88 9.23 -6.69 -23.56
C TRP A 88 10.50 -7.15 -22.87
N ALA A 89 10.53 -8.33 -22.27
CA ALA A 89 11.74 -8.85 -21.64
C ALA A 89 12.89 -9.08 -22.62
N GLU A 90 12.60 -9.48 -23.86
CA GLU A 90 13.59 -9.62 -24.94
C GLU A 90 14.14 -8.26 -25.44
N HIS A 91 13.45 -7.15 -25.12
CA HIS A 91 13.78 -5.79 -25.55
C HIS A 91 14.03 -4.84 -24.36
N ASP A 92 14.59 -5.34 -23.26
CA ASP A 92 14.93 -4.57 -22.05
C ASP A 92 13.77 -3.73 -21.50
N PHE A 93 12.55 -4.23 -21.69
CA PHE A 93 11.29 -3.58 -21.30
C PHE A 93 11.13 -2.20 -21.96
N THR A 94 11.49 -2.11 -23.23
CA THR A 94 11.27 -0.94 -24.07
C THR A 94 10.24 -1.22 -25.16
N SER A 95 9.53 -0.17 -25.58
CA SER A 95 8.57 -0.20 -26.68
C SER A 95 8.62 1.13 -27.42
N ASN A 96 8.72 1.09 -28.75
CA ASN A 96 8.86 2.29 -29.59
C ASN A 96 10.02 3.22 -29.13
N GLY A 97 11.15 2.64 -28.76
CA GLY A 97 12.35 3.37 -28.35
C GLY A 97 12.26 4.07 -26.99
N ARG A 98 11.25 3.77 -26.18
CA ARG A 98 11.09 4.31 -24.82
C ARG A 98 10.85 3.18 -23.81
N PRO A 99 11.27 3.36 -22.54
CA PRO A 99 10.86 2.46 -21.46
C PRO A 99 9.34 2.32 -21.39
N VAL A 100 8.85 1.09 -21.20
CA VAL A 100 7.41 0.88 -20.94
C VAL A 100 7.04 1.48 -19.57
N MET A 101 5.81 1.95 -19.43
CA MET A 101 5.35 2.42 -18.12
C MET A 101 5.32 1.27 -17.11
N ASN A 102 5.73 1.54 -15.87
CA ASN A 102 5.96 0.55 -14.81
C ASN A 102 7.04 -0.49 -15.17
N GLN A 103 8.12 -0.04 -15.82
CA GLN A 103 9.21 -0.90 -16.31
C GLN A 103 9.77 -1.80 -15.21
N GLU A 104 10.06 -1.21 -14.04
CA GLU A 104 10.62 -1.91 -12.88
C GLU A 104 9.66 -2.99 -12.36
N GLU A 105 8.36 -2.70 -12.27
CA GLU A 105 7.37 -3.67 -11.84
C GLU A 105 7.17 -4.80 -12.85
N TRP A 106 7.22 -4.49 -14.14
CA TRP A 106 7.18 -5.51 -15.20
C TRP A 106 8.40 -6.45 -15.15
N GLN A 107 9.59 -5.89 -14.91
CA GLN A 107 10.81 -6.68 -14.69
C GLN A 107 10.67 -7.59 -13.47
N ALA A 108 10.18 -7.06 -12.34
CA ALA A 108 9.98 -7.83 -11.12
C ALA A 108 9.01 -9.01 -11.30
N VAL A 109 7.94 -8.81 -12.08
CA VAL A 109 7.00 -9.87 -12.47
C VAL A 109 7.68 -10.87 -13.40
N TRP A 110 8.37 -10.41 -14.46
CA TRP A 110 9.01 -11.28 -15.44
C TRP A 110 10.00 -12.25 -14.80
N GLU A 111 10.86 -11.74 -13.92
CA GLU A 111 11.90 -12.54 -13.27
C GLU A 111 11.37 -13.76 -12.51
N LYS A 112 10.12 -13.69 -12.02
CA LYS A 112 9.48 -14.79 -11.29
C LYS A 112 8.55 -15.60 -12.19
N ILE A 113 7.83 -14.94 -13.09
CA ILE A 113 6.77 -15.57 -13.86
C ILE A 113 7.30 -16.43 -15.02
N LYS A 114 8.52 -16.15 -15.52
CA LYS A 114 9.11 -16.81 -16.70
C LYS A 114 9.31 -18.32 -16.55
N GLU A 115 9.37 -18.82 -15.32
CA GLU A 115 9.53 -20.24 -15.03
C GLU A 115 8.20 -21.02 -15.03
N HIS A 116 7.06 -20.32 -15.12
CA HIS A 116 5.73 -20.92 -15.00
C HIS A 116 5.06 -21.07 -16.36
N LYS A 117 4.20 -22.09 -16.49
CA LYS A 117 3.26 -22.19 -17.61
C LYS A 117 2.00 -21.40 -17.26
N VAL A 118 1.91 -20.17 -17.78
CA VAL A 118 0.88 -19.20 -17.40
C VAL A 118 -0.35 -19.28 -18.29
N SER A 119 -1.53 -19.16 -17.68
CA SER A 119 -2.81 -18.89 -18.32
C SER A 119 -3.54 -17.79 -17.56
N ILE A 120 -4.43 -17.07 -18.26
CA ILE A 120 -5.08 -15.85 -17.74
C ILE A 120 -6.60 -15.98 -17.85
N GLN A 121 -7.31 -15.66 -16.76
CA GLN A 121 -8.75 -15.48 -16.74
C GLN A 121 -9.10 -14.07 -16.24
N ILE A 122 -9.73 -13.29 -17.12
CA ILE A 122 -10.06 -11.89 -16.85
C ILE A 122 -11.50 -11.78 -16.35
N GLY A 123 -11.70 -11.08 -15.25
CA GLY A 123 -13.00 -10.77 -14.65
C GLY A 123 -13.13 -11.29 -13.23
N LYS A 124 -14.38 -11.30 -12.76
CA LYS A 124 -14.74 -11.78 -11.42
C LYS A 124 -14.37 -13.27 -11.26
N HIS A 125 -13.89 -13.62 -10.08
CA HIS A 125 -13.53 -14.98 -9.70
C HIS A 125 -14.10 -15.35 -8.32
N SER A 126 -13.90 -16.59 -7.89
CA SER A 126 -14.42 -17.15 -6.63
C SER A 126 -14.08 -16.30 -5.40
N TYR A 127 -12.87 -15.77 -5.34
CA TYR A 127 -12.40 -14.93 -4.22
C TYR A 127 -12.63 -13.42 -4.36
N SER A 128 -13.22 -12.92 -5.46
CA SER A 128 -13.29 -11.46 -5.67
C SER A 128 -14.06 -10.74 -4.56
N GLY A 129 -15.22 -11.28 -4.17
CA GLY A 129 -16.04 -10.68 -3.12
C GLY A 129 -15.33 -10.66 -1.77
N TRP A 130 -14.76 -11.80 -1.37
CA TRP A 130 -14.04 -11.94 -0.11
C TRP A 130 -12.82 -11.01 -0.04
N LEU A 131 -12.00 -10.94 -1.08
CA LEU A 131 -10.83 -10.04 -1.12
C LEU A 131 -11.24 -8.58 -0.96
N LEU A 132 -12.32 -8.15 -1.62
CA LEU A 132 -12.81 -6.77 -1.53
C LEU A 132 -13.34 -6.44 -0.13
N THR A 133 -14.14 -7.33 0.46
CA THR A 133 -14.64 -7.16 1.84
C THR A 133 -13.50 -7.11 2.85
N GLU A 134 -12.50 -8.00 2.76
CA GLU A 134 -11.33 -7.97 3.65
C GLU A 134 -10.55 -6.64 3.55
N MET A 135 -10.47 -6.06 2.35
CA MET A 135 -9.83 -4.76 2.17
C MET A 135 -10.67 -3.61 2.72
N GLU A 136 -11.99 -3.68 2.62
CA GLU A 136 -12.91 -2.71 3.23
C GLU A 136 -12.79 -2.73 4.76
N ASP A 137 -12.81 -3.90 5.38
CA ASP A 137 -12.68 -4.06 6.84
C ASP A 137 -11.34 -3.53 7.36
N ARG A 138 -10.25 -3.78 6.61
CA ARG A 138 -8.91 -3.25 6.93
C ARG A 138 -8.83 -1.74 6.80
N ASN A 139 -9.57 -1.13 5.88
CA ASN A 139 -9.64 0.32 5.75
C ASN A 139 -10.47 0.94 6.89
N GLY A 140 -11.66 0.39 7.17
CA GLY A 140 -12.51 0.88 8.25
C GLY A 140 -11.83 0.83 9.62
N SER A 141 -11.16 -0.29 9.93
CA SER A 141 -10.40 -0.45 11.17
C SER A 141 -9.33 0.64 11.35
N LYS A 142 -8.68 1.08 10.26
CA LYS A 142 -7.66 2.13 10.30
C LYS A 142 -8.24 3.52 10.45
N GLU A 143 -9.37 3.80 9.82
CA GLU A 143 -10.07 5.07 9.96
C GLU A 143 -10.50 5.26 11.43
N ASP A 144 -11.03 4.21 12.06
CA ASP A 144 -11.36 4.20 13.49
C ASP A 144 -10.15 4.45 14.39
N GLU A 145 -9.02 3.79 14.12
CA GLU A 145 -7.79 4.02 14.87
C GLU A 145 -7.27 5.45 14.70
N ARG A 146 -7.33 6.00 13.49
CA ARG A 146 -6.91 7.37 13.20
C ARG A 146 -7.80 8.38 13.90
N ALA A 147 -9.11 8.18 13.90
CA ALA A 147 -10.07 9.03 14.63
C ALA A 147 -9.81 9.01 16.14
N LYS A 148 -9.55 7.83 16.73
CA LYS A 148 -9.16 7.68 18.15
C LYS A 148 -7.85 8.38 18.49
N ARG A 149 -6.88 8.39 17.56
CA ARG A 149 -5.60 9.10 17.74
C ARG A 149 -5.77 10.61 17.66
N SER A 150 -6.57 11.12 16.71
CA SER A 150 -6.84 12.56 16.59
C SER A 150 -7.55 13.12 17.83
N THR A 151 -8.61 12.47 18.31
CA THR A 151 -9.35 12.91 19.51
C THR A 151 -8.47 12.90 20.78
N LYS A 152 -7.58 11.91 20.91
CA LYS A 152 -6.60 11.87 22.01
C LYS A 152 -5.56 12.98 21.94
N MET A 153 -5.19 13.44 20.73
CA MET A 153 -4.23 14.52 20.53
C MET A 153 -4.85 15.90 20.81
N GLU A 154 -6.09 16.12 20.37
CA GLU A 154 -6.88 17.34 20.65
C GLU A 154 -7.09 17.52 22.16
N GLY A 155 -7.56 16.49 22.87
CA GLY A 155 -7.74 16.56 24.33
C GLY A 155 -6.43 16.73 25.13
N ARG A 156 -5.28 16.38 24.55
CA ARG A 156 -3.96 16.64 25.18
C ARG A 156 -3.51 18.09 24.99
N ASN A 157 -3.82 18.70 23.86
CA ASN A 157 -3.49 20.11 23.59
C ASN A 157 -4.36 21.06 24.43
N GLU A 158 -5.65 20.79 24.60
CA GLU A 158 -6.55 21.59 25.45
C GLU A 158 -6.10 21.60 26.93
N ASN A 159 -5.61 20.46 27.44
CA ASN A 159 -5.08 20.38 28.81
C ASN A 159 -3.77 21.17 29.01
N THR A 160 -2.95 21.33 27.97
CA THR A 160 -1.71 22.12 28.06
C THR A 160 -1.93 23.62 27.96
N GLU A 161 -3.00 24.08 27.29
CA GLU A 161 -3.35 25.50 27.24
C GLU A 161 -4.01 25.97 28.55
N ASN A 162 -4.86 25.13 29.17
CA ASN A 162 -5.47 25.45 30.47
C ASN A 162 -4.47 25.46 31.65
N ALA A 163 -3.34 24.75 31.55
CA ALA A 163 -2.32 24.75 32.59
C ALA A 163 -1.45 26.03 32.65
N LYS A 164 -1.54 26.92 31.64
CA LYS A 164 -0.81 28.20 31.61
C LYS A 164 -1.64 29.43 32.02
N GLY A 165 -2.95 29.27 32.25
CA GLY A 165 -3.87 30.34 32.61
C GLY A 165 -4.38 30.24 34.05
N GLY A 166 -3.48 30.24 35.05
CA GLY A 166 -3.86 30.02 36.45
C GLY A 166 -2.94 30.70 37.47
N GLY A 167 -2.95 32.03 37.47
CA GLY A 167 -2.67 32.99 38.57
C GLY A 167 -1.63 32.69 39.67
N HIS A 168 -0.69 33.62 39.84
CA HIS A 168 -0.36 34.14 41.17
C HIS A 168 -0.09 35.65 41.14
N ASP A 169 -1.12 36.43 41.48
CA ASP A 169 -0.95 37.72 42.13
C ASP A 169 -0.51 37.47 43.58
N ARG A 170 0.58 38.11 44.02
CA ARG A 170 0.69 38.64 45.39
C ARG A 170 1.84 39.66 45.53
N ASN A 171 1.42 40.82 46.01
CA ASN A 171 2.15 42.01 46.44
C ASN A 171 3.02 41.73 47.69
N THR A 172 4.23 42.31 47.81
CA THR A 172 4.69 43.18 48.94
C THR A 172 6.21 43.49 48.93
N ALA A 173 6.51 44.80 48.86
CA ALA A 173 7.43 45.62 49.68
C ALA A 173 8.91 45.27 49.98
N ASN A 174 9.73 46.30 49.71
CA ASN A 174 10.87 46.86 50.47
C ASN A 174 12.29 46.27 50.35
N GLY A 175 13.24 47.19 50.06
CA GLY A 175 14.65 47.05 50.46
C GLY A 175 15.66 47.75 49.54
N SER A 176 15.82 49.06 49.70
CA SER A 176 17.03 49.89 49.49
C SER A 176 18.27 49.29 48.79
N ASP A 177 18.81 50.00 47.78
CA ASP A 177 20.07 50.74 48.02
C ASP A 177 20.31 51.86 46.99
N LEU A 178 20.93 52.94 47.48
CA LEU A 178 21.28 54.17 46.80
C LEU A 178 22.61 54.01 46.03
N SER A 179 22.73 54.65 44.86
CA SER A 179 23.87 55.53 44.54
C SER A 179 23.68 56.27 43.20
N GLU A 180 23.24 57.51 43.38
CA GLU A 180 23.66 58.74 42.73
C GLU A 180 24.57 58.77 41.48
N THR A 181 24.03 59.48 40.48
CA THR A 181 24.61 60.64 39.77
C THR A 181 25.56 60.46 38.58
N LYS A 182 25.08 61.02 37.45
CA LYS A 182 25.66 62.07 36.59
C LYS A 182 25.18 61.77 35.16
N GLY A 183 24.55 62.66 34.41
CA GLY A 183 24.57 64.11 34.43
C GLY A 183 24.77 64.58 32.98
N LEU A 184 23.68 65.12 32.42
CA LEU A 184 23.62 66.26 31.49
C LEU A 184 24.32 66.28 30.12
N SER A 185 23.50 66.74 29.16
CA SER A 185 23.82 67.50 27.94
C SER A 185 24.32 66.69 26.74
N ARG A 186 23.82 66.89 25.51
CA ARG A 186 23.04 67.98 24.93
C ARG A 186 22.31 67.46 23.69
#